data_AF-A0A0C1QP36-F1
#
_entry.id   AF-A0A0C1QP36-F1
#
_cell.length_a   1.000
_cell.length_b   1.000
_cell.length_c   1.000
_cell.angle_alpha   90.00
_cell.angle_beta   90.00
_cell.angle_gamma   90.00
#
_symmetry.space_group_name_H-M   'P 1'
#
loop_
_entity.id
_entity.type
_entity.pdbx_description
1 polymer ?
#
loop_
_entity_poly.entity_id
_entity_poly.type
_entity_poly.pdbx_seq_one_letter_code
_entity_poly.pdbx_strand_id
1 'polypeptide(L)'
;TAKDEILAQQHPSVRDNPGYSFLVMLSQVITRLGSLNSVTPDFLEKLVIRDIAYLREFYNRVNQQGNARIPALCPHCNNEFAVELELVGEP
;
A
#
# COMPACT_ATOMS: atom_id res chain seq x y z
N THR A 1 6.50 -5.16 4.49
CA THR A 1 7.92 -5.59 4.54
C THR A 1 8.21 -6.61 3.46
N ALA A 2 9.46 -6.80 3.02
CA ALA A 2 9.81 -7.85 2.03
C ALA A 2 9.32 -9.25 2.45
N LYS A 3 9.21 -9.49 3.75
CA LYS A 3 8.61 -10.72 4.31
C LYS A 3 7.13 -10.88 3.95
N ASP A 4 6.36 -9.80 3.89
CA ASP A 4 4.93 -9.85 3.56
C ASP A 4 4.72 -10.17 2.07
N GLU A 5 5.60 -9.67 1.20
CA GLU A 5 5.59 -10.01 -0.23
C GLU A 5 5.98 -11.48 -0.48
N ILE A 6 7.00 -11.98 0.23
CA ILE A 6 7.41 -13.40 0.15
C ILE A 6 6.31 -14.31 0.69
N LEU A 7 5.70 -13.97 1.82
CA LEU A 7 4.59 -14.75 2.40
C LEU A 7 3.37 -14.76 1.49
N ALA A 8 3.06 -13.64 0.82
CA ALA A 8 1.98 -13.59 -0.16
C ALA A 8 2.24 -14.54 -1.34
N GLN A 9 3.46 -14.58 -1.88
CA GLN A 9 3.81 -15.49 -2.98
C GLN A 9 3.73 -16.98 -2.63
N GLN A 10 3.80 -17.33 -1.35
CA GLN A 10 3.68 -18.73 -0.91
C GLN A 10 2.22 -19.22 -0.84
N HIS A 11 1.24 -18.32 -0.89
CA HIS A 11 -0.17 -18.67 -0.77
C HIS A 11 -0.67 -19.48 -2.00
N PRO A 12 -1.43 -20.58 -1.82
CA PRO A 12 -1.88 -21.43 -2.93
C PRO A 12 -2.60 -20.65 -4.03
N SER A 13 -3.54 -19.78 -3.66
CA SER A 13 -4.29 -18.95 -4.61
C SER A 13 -3.42 -17.98 -5.42
N VAL A 14 -2.24 -17.61 -4.91
CA VAL A 14 -1.29 -16.73 -5.61
C VAL A 14 -0.45 -17.52 -6.62
N ARG A 15 -0.18 -18.79 -6.34
CA ARG A 15 0.48 -19.69 -7.31
C ARG A 15 -0.40 -19.94 -8.52
N ASP A 16 -1.70 -20.09 -8.29
CA ASP A 16 -2.68 -20.29 -9.36
C ASP A 16 -3.00 -18.98 -10.11
N ASN A 17 -3.00 -17.85 -9.40
CA ASN A 17 -3.20 -16.52 -9.97
C ASN A 17 -2.25 -15.49 -9.34
N PRO A 18 -1.13 -15.15 -10.01
CA PRO A 18 -0.16 -14.17 -9.50
C PRO A 18 -0.75 -12.78 -9.22
N GLY A 19 -1.84 -12.40 -9.90
CA GLY A 19 -2.55 -11.14 -9.67
C GLY A 19 -3.18 -11.03 -8.27
N TYR A 20 -3.31 -12.16 -7.57
CA TYR A 20 -3.92 -12.28 -6.25
C TYR A 20 -2.98 -11.88 -5.11
N SER A 21 -1.67 -11.77 -5.37
CA SER A 21 -0.64 -11.47 -4.37
C SER A 21 -0.94 -10.20 -3.58
N PHE A 22 -1.44 -9.16 -4.26
CA PHE A 22 -1.76 -7.88 -3.62
C PHE A 22 -2.88 -8.00 -2.57
N LEU A 23 -3.91 -8.82 -2.82
CA LEU A 23 -5.00 -9.01 -1.86
C LEU A 23 -4.52 -9.77 -0.62
N VAL A 24 -3.66 -10.77 -0.80
CA VAL A 24 -3.05 -11.50 0.31
C VAL A 24 -2.21 -10.56 1.17
N MET A 25 -1.32 -9.79 0.55
CA MET A 25 -0.48 -8.84 1.27
C MET A 25 -1.33 -7.80 2.01
N LEU A 26 -2.33 -7.20 1.35
CA LEU A 26 -3.20 -6.19 1.95
C LEU A 26 -4.00 -6.75 3.14
N SER A 27 -4.49 -7.98 3.05
CA SER A 27 -5.21 -8.65 4.14
C SER A 27 -4.34 -8.80 5.41
N GLN A 28 -3.06 -9.13 5.24
CA GLN A 28 -2.10 -9.24 6.33
C GLN A 28 -1.78 -7.88 6.95
N VAL A 29 -1.58 -6.86 6.11
CA VAL A 29 -1.29 -5.49 6.55
C VAL A 29 -2.45 -4.93 7.37
N ILE A 30 -3.69 -5.03 6.87
CA ILE A 30 -4.87 -4.52 7.57
C ILE A 30 -5.05 -5.23 8.92
N THR A 31 -4.91 -6.56 8.96
CA THR A 31 -5.02 -7.33 10.21
C THR A 31 -3.99 -6.89 11.24
N ARG A 32 -2.76 -6.54 10.83
CA ARG A 32 -1.71 -6.09 11.74
C ARG A 32 -1.86 -4.64 12.21
N LEU A 33 -2.51 -3.78 11.43
CA LEU A 33 -2.65 -2.35 11.72
C LEU A 33 -3.73 -2.03 12.77
N GLY A 34 -4.67 -2.93 13.03
CA GLY A 34 -5.87 -2.60 13.81
C GLY A 34 -6.34 -3.68 14.77
N SER A 35 -7.59 -3.54 15.20
CA SER A 35 -8.29 -4.45 16.11
C SER A 35 -9.10 -5.53 15.41
N LEU A 36 -9.05 -5.59 14.08
CA LEU A 36 -9.75 -6.62 13.31
C LEU A 36 -9.07 -7.97 13.55
N ASN A 37 -9.83 -8.93 14.06
CA ASN A 37 -9.32 -10.27 14.39
C ASN A 37 -8.74 -11.01 13.17
N SER A 38 -9.33 -10.81 11.98
CA SER A 38 -8.85 -11.39 10.74
C SER A 38 -9.44 -10.67 9.53
N VAL A 39 -8.61 -10.35 8.55
CA VAL A 39 -9.03 -9.97 7.20
C VAL A 39 -8.52 -11.04 6.23
N THR A 40 -9.38 -11.55 5.36
CA THR A 40 -9.03 -12.57 4.35
C THR A 40 -9.00 -11.96 2.94
N PRO A 41 -8.26 -12.55 1.99
CA PRO A 41 -8.28 -12.11 0.60
C PRO A 41 -9.70 -12.09 -0.01
N ASP A 42 -10.50 -13.13 0.25
CA ASP A 42 -11.88 -13.27 -0.26
C ASP A 42 -12.83 -12.20 0.29
N PHE A 43 -12.51 -11.62 1.46
CA PHE A 43 -13.24 -10.46 1.97
C PHE A 43 -12.94 -9.21 1.14
N LEU A 44 -11.68 -9.03 0.73
CA LEU A 44 -11.24 -7.91 -0.10
C LEU A 44 -11.72 -8.04 -1.55
N GLU A 45 -11.85 -9.25 -2.11
CA GLU A 45 -12.42 -9.47 -3.46
C GLU A 45 -13.82 -8.87 -3.64
N LYS A 46 -14.59 -8.77 -2.55
CA LYS A 46 -15.96 -8.25 -2.57
C LYS A 46 -16.03 -6.73 -2.61
N LEU A 47 -14.89 -6.04 -2.51
CA LEU A 47 -14.81 -4.59 -2.64
C LEU A 47 -14.96 -4.15 -4.10
N VAL A 48 -15.41 -2.91 -4.28
CA VAL A 48 -15.50 -2.33 -5.63
C VAL A 48 -14.08 -2.20 -6.20
N ILE A 49 -13.91 -2.46 -7.50
CA ILE A 49 -12.61 -2.38 -8.18
C ILE A 49 -11.88 -1.07 -7.91
N ARG A 50 -12.62 0.05 -7.87
CA ARG A 50 -12.08 1.38 -7.57
C ARG A 50 -11.50 1.47 -6.15
N ASP A 51 -12.10 0.81 -5.18
CA ASP A 51 -11.62 0.80 -3.79
C ASP A 51 -10.34 -0.03 -3.68
N ILE A 52 -10.27 -1.17 -4.37
CA ILE A 52 -9.05 -1.98 -4.45
C ILE A 52 -7.92 -1.21 -5.12
N ALA A 53 -8.21 -0.48 -6.19
CA ALA A 53 -7.23 0.38 -6.85
C ALA A 53 -6.73 1.48 -5.90
N TYR A 54 -7.64 2.14 -5.17
CA TYR A 54 -7.27 3.14 -4.17
C TYR A 54 -6.37 2.57 -3.07
N LEU A 55 -6.71 1.41 -2.52
CA LEU A 55 -5.92 0.75 -1.47
C LEU A 55 -4.53 0.32 -1.97
N ARG A 56 -4.42 -0.07 -3.25
CA ARG A 56 -3.13 -0.36 -3.90
C ARG A 56 -2.25 0.87 -4.00
N GLU A 57 -2.79 1.96 -4.53
CA GLU A 57 -2.08 3.23 -4.63
C GLU A 57 -1.69 3.75 -3.24
N PHE A 58 -2.58 3.63 -2.25
CA PHE A 58 -2.29 4.02 -0.88
C PHE A 58 -1.17 3.19 -0.26
N TYR A 59 -1.23 1.85 -0.36
CA TYR A 59 -0.16 0.99 0.12
C TYR A 59 1.17 1.33 -0.55
N ASN A 60 1.16 1.52 -1.88
CA ASN A 60 2.34 1.92 -2.62
C ASN A 60 2.88 3.26 -2.14
N ARG A 61 2.04 4.27 -1.96
CA ARG A 61 2.47 5.60 -1.48
C ARG A 61 3.07 5.56 -0.08
N VAL A 62 2.57 4.68 0.80
CA VAL A 62 3.09 4.54 2.16
C VAL A 62 4.40 3.76 2.20
N ASN A 63 4.53 2.70 1.38
CA ASN A 63 5.66 1.76 1.46
C ASN A 63 6.74 2.01 0.40
N GLN A 64 6.39 2.64 -0.71
CA GLN A 64 7.33 3.22 -1.65
C GLN A 64 7.42 4.70 -1.27
N GLN A 65 8.49 5.05 -0.55
CA GLN A 65 9.35 6.21 -0.79
C GLN A 65 9.88 6.87 0.49
N GLY A 66 11.21 6.84 0.65
CA GLY A 66 11.99 7.90 1.30
C GLY A 66 12.08 9.19 0.46
N ASN A 67 11.24 9.33 -0.57
CA ASN A 67 11.22 10.47 -1.51
C ASN A 67 9.79 10.81 -1.96
N ALA A 68 8.78 10.70 -1.08
CA ALA A 68 7.39 10.98 -1.48
C ALA A 68 7.27 12.45 -1.89
N ARG A 69 7.20 12.71 -3.20
CA ARG A 69 7.13 14.07 -3.75
C ARG A 69 5.70 14.57 -3.80
N ILE A 70 5.40 15.59 -3.00
CA ILE A 70 4.11 16.28 -3.03
C ILE A 70 4.20 17.59 -3.80
N PRO A 71 3.22 17.92 -4.64
CA PRO A 71 3.13 19.24 -5.24
C PRO A 71 2.89 20.28 -4.13
N ALA A 72 3.64 21.37 -4.16
CA ALA A 72 3.53 22.50 -3.25
C ALA A 72 3.58 23.82 -4.03
N LEU A 73 2.98 24.85 -3.44
CA LEU A 73 3.01 26.22 -3.97
C LEU A 73 3.87 27.10 -3.07
N CYS A 74 4.78 27.86 -3.68
CA CYS A 74 5.59 28.82 -2.94
C CYS A 74 4.72 30.00 -2.49
N PRO A 75 4.62 30.32 -1.18
CA PRO A 75 3.76 31.40 -0.69
C PRO A 75 4.24 32.80 -1.09
N HIS A 76 5.47 32.93 -1.60
CA HIS A 76 6.06 34.21 -1.98
C HIS A 76 5.95 34.54 -3.47
N CYS A 77 5.94 33.53 -4.35
CA CYS A 77 5.94 33.74 -5.80
C CYS A 77 4.94 32.87 -6.57
N ASN A 78 4.18 32.02 -5.88
CA ASN A 78 3.14 31.16 -6.45
C ASN A 78 3.62 30.14 -7.50
N ASN A 79 4.93 29.85 -7.56
CA ASN A 79 5.46 28.77 -8.38
C ASN A 79 5.12 27.40 -7.78
N GLU A 80 4.76 26.45 -8.65
CA GLU A 80 4.61 25.04 -8.32
C GLU A 80 5.99 24.35 -8.25
N PHE A 81 6.19 23.55 -7.21
CA PHE A 81 7.38 22.73 -7.05
C PHE A 81 7.04 21.43 -6.31
N ALA A 82 7.91 20.43 -6.44
CA ALA A 82 7.76 19.16 -5.72
C ALA A 82 8.59 19.19 -4.43
N VAL A 83 7.94 18.97 -3.29
CA VAL A 83 8.61 18.79 -1.99
C VAL A 83 8.80 17.32 -1.73
N GLU A 84 10.02 16.93 -1.40
CA GLU A 84 10.33 15.58 -0.94
C GLU A 84 9.97 15.46 0.54
N LEU A 85 9.05 14.55 0.86
CA LEU A 85 8.72 14.20 2.24
C LEU A 85 9.72 13.16 2.72
N GLU A 86 10.61 13.55 3.63
CA GLU A 86 11.35 12.60 4.45
C GLU A 86 10.40 12.05 5.52
N LEU A 87 10.11 10.74 5.44
CA LEU A 87 9.40 10.05 6.50
C LEU A 87 10.36 9.89 7.68
N VAL A 88 10.07 10.57 8.80
CA VAL A 88 10.85 10.44 10.03
C VAL A 88 10.73 8.99 10.53
N GLY A 89 11.77 8.18 10.32
CA GLY A 89 11.77 6.77 10.75
C GLY A 89 12.78 5.83 10.09
N GLU A 90 13.58 6.24 9.11
CA GLU A 90 14.74 5.45 8.68
C GLU A 90 15.96 5.74 9.58
N PRO A 91 16.65 4.72 10.12
CA PRO A 91 17.98 4.90 10.71
C PRO A 91 19.04 5.15 9.63
#